data_AF-A0A0U5F707-F1
#
_entry.id   AF-A0A0U5F707-F1
#
_cell.length_a   1.000
_cell.length_b   1.000
_cell.length_c   1.000
_cell.angle_alpha   90.00
_cell.angle_beta   90.00
_cell.angle_gamma   90.00
#
_symmetry.space_group_name_H-M   'P 1'
#
loop_
_entity.id
_entity.type
_entity.pdbx_description
1 polymer ?
#
loop_
_entity_poly.entity_id
_entity_poly.type
_entity_poly.pdbx_seq_one_letter_code
_entity_poly.pdbx_strand_id
1 'polypeptide(L)'
;MTFRDYINLQKIALAQEKLIFSNTPINKLAHQVGFSQTSYFTKIFKQKVGMTPSKYRKHNSAIKKIYTIPRDLQWRSNKSVYEISKDFFNKNDISFKARDLNGYPYIYSINDLNDVSNKAGWVYTVDCSQPIIPASEINVFDRSVIQWIYTEKII
;
A
#
# COMPACT_ATOMS: atom_id res chain seq x y z
N MET A 1 11.75 10.64 10.26
CA MET A 1 10.61 9.82 10.73
C MET A 1 10.79 9.49 12.21
N THR A 2 9.75 9.60 13.04
CA THR A 2 9.81 9.17 14.45
C THR A 2 9.43 7.69 14.59
N PHE A 3 9.82 7.03 15.69
CA PHE A 3 9.38 5.66 15.98
C PHE A 3 7.85 5.53 16.03
N ARG A 4 7.17 6.52 16.63
CA ARG A 4 5.70 6.55 16.69
C ARG A 4 5.09 6.64 15.30
N ASP A 5 5.63 7.48 14.43
CA ASP A 5 5.18 7.58 13.04
C ASP A 5 5.37 6.27 12.29
N TYR A 6 6.53 5.63 12.44
CA TYR A 6 6.82 4.33 11.83
C TYR A 6 5.77 3.28 12.21
N ILE A 7 5.49 3.13 13.52
CA ILE A 7 4.48 2.17 14.00
C ILE A 7 3.08 2.55 13.49
N ASN A 8 2.75 3.84 13.50
CA ASN A 8 1.45 4.29 13.00
C ASN A 8 1.28 3.98 11.51
N LEU A 9 2.30 4.16 10.67
CA LEU A 9 2.24 3.84 9.25
C LEU A 9 1.94 2.36 9.00
N GLN A 10 2.59 1.45 9.74
CA GLN A 10 2.28 0.01 9.67
C GLN A 10 0.82 -0.28 10.05
N LYS A 11 0.35 0.30 11.15
CA LYS A 11 -1.04 0.14 11.62
C LYS A 11 -2.05 0.68 10.61
N ILE A 12 -1.76 1.82 9.97
CA ILE A 12 -2.63 2.42 8.97
C ILE A 12 -2.66 1.57 7.69
N ALA A 13 -1.53 1.05 7.21
CA ALA A 13 -1.49 0.15 6.06
C ALA A 13 -2.35 -1.11 6.29
N LEU A 14 -2.24 -1.72 7.49
CA LEU A 14 -3.10 -2.84 7.89
C LEU A 14 -4.58 -2.44 7.99
N ALA A 15 -4.85 -1.22 8.49
CA ALA A 15 -6.21 -0.70 8.55
C ALA A 15 -6.81 -0.50 7.16
N GLN A 16 -6.05 -0.03 6.18
CA GLN A 16 -6.50 0.11 4.79
C GLN A 16 -6.96 -1.25 4.26
N GLU A 17 -6.16 -2.30 4.43
CA GLU A 17 -6.52 -3.65 4.01
C GLU A 17 -7.82 -4.15 4.67
N LYS A 18 -7.92 -4.04 6.00
CA LYS A 18 -9.13 -4.44 6.73
C LYS A 18 -10.36 -3.61 6.34
N LEU A 19 -10.19 -2.34 6.00
CA LEU A 19 -11.29 -1.47 5.57
C LEU A 19 -11.88 -1.90 4.22
N ILE A 20 -11.05 -2.44 3.32
CA ILE A 20 -11.47 -2.92 2.00
C ILE A 20 -12.10 -4.31 2.10
N PHE A 21 -11.44 -5.25 2.78
CA PHE A 21 -11.83 -6.65 2.76
C PHE A 21 -12.75 -7.07 3.91
N SER A 22 -13.23 -6.13 4.72
CA SER A 22 -14.19 -6.43 5.78
C SER A 22 -15.20 -5.31 6.00
N ASN A 23 -16.36 -5.69 6.54
CA ASN A 23 -17.40 -4.77 6.98
C ASN A 23 -17.28 -4.39 8.46
N THR A 24 -16.15 -4.67 9.11
CA THR A 24 -15.96 -4.40 10.54
C THR A 24 -16.21 -2.92 10.87
N PRO A 25 -17.02 -2.58 11.88
CA PRO A 25 -17.22 -1.18 12.28
C PRO A 25 -15.91 -0.45 12.57
N ILE A 26 -15.82 0.84 12.18
CA ILE A 26 -14.58 1.63 12.24
C ILE A 26 -13.98 1.66 13.65
N ASN A 27 -14.83 1.73 14.69
CA ASN A 27 -14.39 1.69 16.08
C ASN A 27 -13.73 0.35 16.45
N LYS A 28 -14.36 -0.78 16.10
CA LYS A 28 -13.80 -2.12 16.34
C LYS A 28 -12.49 -2.30 15.57
N LEU A 29 -12.44 -1.85 14.32
CA LEU A 29 -11.23 -1.93 13.49
C LEU A 29 -10.08 -1.11 14.09
N ALA A 30 -10.35 0.09 14.61
CA ALA A 30 -9.34 0.92 15.28
C ALA A 30 -8.67 0.16 16.45
N HIS A 31 -9.46 -0.52 17.27
CA HIS A 31 -8.92 -1.35 18.36
C HIS A 31 -8.15 -2.57 17.84
N GLN A 32 -8.65 -3.25 16.81
CA GLN A 32 -8.00 -4.42 16.21
C GLN A 32 -6.61 -4.10 15.63
N VAL A 33 -6.41 -2.90 15.08
CA VAL A 33 -5.11 -2.46 14.56
C VAL A 33 -4.26 -1.74 15.62
N GLY A 34 -4.68 -1.81 16.89
CA GLY A 34 -3.88 -1.37 18.04
C GLY A 34 -3.95 0.13 18.35
N PHE A 35 -5.05 0.81 18.03
CA PHE A 35 -5.36 2.14 18.56
C PHE A 35 -6.30 2.05 19.75
N SER A 36 -5.96 2.71 20.85
CA SER A 36 -6.82 2.74 22.03
C SER A 36 -8.06 3.60 21.83
N GLN A 37 -7.98 4.66 21.00
CA GLN A 37 -9.08 5.61 20.78
C GLN A 37 -9.41 5.74 19.29
N THR A 38 -10.70 5.54 18.95
CA THR A 38 -11.19 5.61 17.56
C THR A 38 -11.02 7.01 16.94
N SER A 39 -11.16 8.06 17.74
CA SER A 39 -10.95 9.45 17.30
C SER A 39 -9.51 9.72 16.89
N TYR A 40 -8.55 9.22 17.68
CA TYR A 40 -7.13 9.31 17.36
C TYR A 40 -6.77 8.50 16.11
N PHE A 41 -7.28 7.27 15.99
CA PHE A 41 -7.15 6.48 14.76
C PHE A 41 -7.65 7.25 13.53
N THR A 42 -8.86 7.82 13.61
CA THR A 42 -9.45 8.56 12.50
C THR A 42 -8.61 9.77 12.10
N LYS A 43 -8.06 10.50 13.09
CA LYS A 43 -7.16 11.62 12.86
C LYS A 43 -5.89 11.18 12.13
N ILE A 44 -5.21 10.15 12.63
CA ILE A 44 -3.96 9.65 12.04
C ILE A 44 -4.20 9.04 10.66
N PHE A 45 -5.25 8.24 10.48
CA PHE A 45 -5.62 7.67 9.19
C PHE A 45 -5.84 8.77 8.15
N LYS A 46 -6.64 9.80 8.49
CA LYS A 46 -6.87 10.93 7.58
C LYS A 46 -5.58 11.68 7.26
N GLN A 47 -4.68 11.87 8.23
CA GLN A 47 -3.42 12.54 8.01
C GLN A 47 -2.50 11.76 7.05
N LYS A 48 -2.45 10.43 7.14
CA LYS A 48 -1.53 9.60 6.34
C LYS A 48 -2.11 9.20 4.96
N VAL A 49 -3.43 9.04 4.87
CA VAL A 49 -4.14 8.56 3.66
C VAL A 49 -4.84 9.70 2.91
N GLY A 50 -5.04 10.86 3.54
CA GLY A 50 -5.72 12.02 2.95
C GLY A 50 -7.25 12.04 3.12
N MET A 51 -7.86 10.94 3.56
CA MET A 51 -9.32 10.84 3.76
C MET A 51 -9.68 10.04 5.02
N THR A 52 -10.91 10.20 5.53
CA THR A 52 -11.34 9.46 6.73
C THR A 52 -11.51 7.96 6.43
N PRO A 53 -11.40 7.06 7.43
CA PRO A 53 -11.59 5.62 7.24
C PRO A 53 -12.92 5.26 6.57
N SER A 54 -14.02 5.92 6.97
CA SER A 54 -15.34 5.72 6.37
C SER A 54 -15.40 6.16 4.91
N LYS A 55 -14.74 7.27 4.55
CA LYS A 55 -14.62 7.70 3.16
C LYS A 55 -13.75 6.71 2.38
N TYR A 56 -12.62 6.29 2.94
CA TYR A 56 -11.72 5.32 2.29
C TYR A 56 -12.45 4.03 1.92
N ARG A 57 -13.20 3.42 2.84
CA ARG A 57 -14.01 2.23 2.56
C ARG A 57 -15.00 2.44 1.40
N LYS A 58 -15.67 3.58 1.36
CA LYS A 58 -16.68 3.89 0.32
C LYS A 58 -16.06 4.15 -1.04
N HIS A 59 -14.97 4.90 -1.11
CA HIS A 59 -14.36 5.31 -2.38
C HIS A 59 -13.59 4.17 -3.06
N ASN A 60 -13.08 3.21 -2.29
CA ASN A 60 -12.17 2.18 -2.77
C ASN A 60 -12.83 0.79 -2.89
N SER A 61 -14.14 0.73 -3.10
CA SER A 61 -14.89 -0.54 -3.25
C SER A 61 -14.49 -1.37 -4.49
N ALA A 62 -13.80 -0.75 -5.45
CA ALA A 62 -13.27 -1.41 -6.63
C ALA A 62 -11.90 -2.08 -6.41
N ILE A 63 -11.27 -1.90 -5.25
CA ILE A 63 -10.03 -2.60 -4.91
C ILE A 63 -10.33 -4.09 -4.75
N LYS A 64 -9.56 -4.95 -5.43
CA LYS A 64 -9.69 -6.41 -5.34
C LYS A 64 -8.53 -7.08 -4.61
N LYS A 65 -7.36 -6.47 -4.61
CA LYS A 65 -6.16 -7.06 -4.00
C LYS A 65 -5.26 -5.97 -3.43
N ILE A 66 -4.67 -6.26 -2.28
CA ILE A 66 -3.59 -5.46 -1.70
C ILE A 66 -2.48 -6.42 -1.29
N TYR A 67 -1.25 -6.14 -1.70
CA TYR A 67 -0.04 -6.73 -1.12
C TYR A 67 0.63 -5.67 -0.25
N THR A 68 0.71 -5.93 1.05
CA THR A 68 1.38 -5.04 2.00
C THR A 68 2.78 -5.56 2.28
N ILE A 69 3.80 -4.76 1.98
CA ILE A 69 5.20 -5.07 2.19
C ILE A 69 5.68 -4.24 3.39
N PRO A 70 5.75 -4.82 4.61
CA PRO A 70 6.29 -4.12 5.76
C PRO A 70 7.81 -3.95 5.60
N ARG A 71 8.35 -2.89 6.19
CA ARG A 71 9.80 -2.66 6.23
C ARG A 71 10.52 -3.87 6.79
N ASP A 72 11.50 -4.34 6.03
CA ASP A 72 12.50 -5.31 6.46
C ASP A 72 13.77 -4.56 6.95
N LEU A 73 14.44 -5.10 7.97
CA LEU A 73 15.71 -4.52 8.46
C LEU A 73 16.81 -4.53 7.39
N GLN A 74 16.70 -5.40 6.39
CA GLN A 74 17.60 -5.46 5.23
C GLN A 74 17.40 -4.32 4.23
N TRP A 75 16.35 -3.48 4.37
CA TRP A 75 16.12 -2.29 3.52
C TRP A 75 17.13 -1.15 3.74
N ARG A 76 18.23 -1.40 4.46
CA ARG A 76 19.33 -0.44 4.64
C ARG A 76 20.16 -0.23 3.37
N SER A 77 19.96 -1.04 2.34
CA SER A 77 20.56 -0.87 1.02
C SER A 77 19.93 0.29 0.23
N ASN A 78 20.67 0.89 -0.71
CA ASN A 78 20.23 1.93 -1.66
C ASN A 78 19.22 1.41 -2.72
N LYS A 79 18.35 0.47 -2.33
CA LYS A 79 17.35 -0.14 -3.21
C LYS A 79 16.14 0.78 -3.38
N SER A 80 15.52 0.66 -4.54
CA SER A 80 14.26 1.31 -4.88
C SER A 80 13.05 0.51 -4.39
N VAL A 81 11.88 1.15 -4.33
CA VAL A 81 10.59 0.50 -4.07
C VAL A 81 10.35 -0.62 -5.07
N TYR A 82 10.72 -0.43 -6.34
CA TYR A 82 10.62 -1.46 -7.37
C TYR A 82 11.46 -2.70 -7.03
N GLU A 83 12.74 -2.52 -6.69
CA GLU A 83 13.64 -3.64 -6.40
C GLU A 83 13.19 -4.46 -5.20
N ILE A 84 12.83 -3.81 -4.09
CA ILE A 84 12.37 -4.55 -2.91
C ILE A 84 11.01 -5.22 -3.14
N SER A 85 10.17 -4.66 -4.02
CA SER A 85 8.89 -5.27 -4.37
C SER A 85 9.13 -6.56 -5.15
N LYS A 86 10.06 -6.56 -6.10
CA LYS A 86 10.50 -7.79 -6.79
C LYS A 86 11.07 -8.81 -5.81
N ASP A 87 11.96 -8.39 -4.91
CA ASP A 87 12.55 -9.28 -3.91
C ASP A 87 11.47 -9.92 -3.03
N PHE A 88 10.49 -9.13 -2.60
CA PHE A 88 9.35 -9.61 -1.84
C PHE A 88 8.51 -10.62 -2.64
N PHE A 89 8.18 -10.32 -3.90
CA PHE A 89 7.39 -11.22 -4.72
C PHE A 89 8.12 -12.53 -4.97
N ASN A 90 9.40 -12.48 -5.33
CA ASN A 90 10.24 -13.67 -5.52
C ASN A 90 10.33 -14.51 -4.24
N LYS A 91 10.55 -13.88 -3.07
CA LYS A 91 10.67 -14.58 -1.79
C LYS A 91 9.37 -15.29 -1.35
N ASN A 92 8.21 -14.82 -1.82
CA ASN A 92 6.90 -15.35 -1.46
C ASN A 92 6.27 -16.17 -2.61
N ASP A 93 7.04 -16.55 -3.63
CA ASP A 93 6.55 -17.28 -4.81
C ASP A 93 5.37 -16.58 -5.52
N ILE A 94 5.36 -15.25 -5.51
CA ILE A 94 4.37 -14.42 -6.18
C ILE A 94 4.89 -14.10 -7.59
N SER A 95 4.19 -14.59 -8.60
CA SER A 95 4.52 -14.28 -9.99
C SER A 95 4.19 -12.82 -10.32
N PHE A 96 5.05 -12.15 -11.11
CA PHE A 96 4.77 -10.81 -11.61
C PHE A 96 5.36 -10.60 -13.00
N LYS A 97 4.81 -9.64 -13.74
CA LYS A 97 5.36 -9.18 -15.02
C LYS A 97 5.57 -7.68 -14.98
N ALA A 98 6.72 -7.25 -15.50
CA ALA A 98 7.07 -5.86 -15.64
C ALA A 98 7.35 -5.53 -17.11
N ARG A 99 7.11 -4.27 -17.49
CA ARG A 99 7.44 -3.72 -18.81
C ARG A 99 8.11 -2.37 -18.63
N ASP A 100 8.88 -1.95 -19.62
CA ASP A 100 9.36 -0.57 -19.69
C ASP A 100 8.22 0.36 -20.10
N LEU A 101 8.09 1.48 -19.39
CA LEU A 101 7.17 2.56 -19.68
C LEU A 101 7.94 3.87 -19.55
N ASN A 102 8.31 4.45 -20.70
CA ASN A 102 9.07 5.70 -20.79
C ASN A 102 10.43 5.65 -20.06
N GLY A 103 11.14 4.51 -20.11
CA GLY A 103 12.44 4.34 -19.47
C GLY A 103 12.37 3.90 -18.01
N TYR A 104 11.17 3.65 -17.48
CA TYR A 104 10.97 3.19 -16.12
C TYR A 104 10.28 1.82 -16.10
N PRO A 105 10.76 0.87 -15.26
CA PRO A 105 10.11 -0.41 -15.13
C PRO A 105 8.79 -0.28 -14.35
N TYR A 106 7.73 -0.85 -14.90
CA TYR A 106 6.39 -0.83 -14.34
C TYR A 106 5.84 -2.25 -14.23
N ILE A 107 5.42 -2.64 -13.02
CA ILE A 107 4.76 -3.92 -12.75
C ILE A 107 3.30 -3.78 -13.17
N TYR A 108 2.91 -4.50 -14.23
CA TYR A 108 1.56 -4.43 -14.81
C TYR A 108 0.75 -5.72 -14.56
N SER A 109 1.35 -6.71 -13.90
CA SER A 109 0.69 -7.95 -13.54
C SER A 109 1.35 -8.55 -12.30
N ILE A 110 0.52 -8.99 -11.35
CA ILE A 110 0.94 -9.72 -10.15
C ILE A 110 -0.07 -10.87 -9.96
N ASN A 111 0.41 -12.11 -10.04
CA ASN A 111 -0.40 -13.31 -10.23
C ASN A 111 -1.37 -13.13 -11.41
N ASP A 112 -2.63 -13.56 -11.24
CA ASP A 112 -3.61 -13.59 -12.33
C ASP A 112 -4.22 -12.21 -12.64
N LEU A 113 -3.89 -11.18 -11.86
CA LEU A 113 -4.41 -9.83 -12.02
C LEU A 113 -3.44 -8.98 -12.85
N ASN A 114 -3.94 -8.40 -13.94
CA ASN A 114 -3.16 -7.66 -14.90
C ASN A 114 -3.93 -6.44 -15.44
N ASP A 115 -3.20 -5.52 -16.04
CA ASP A 115 -3.75 -4.26 -16.56
C ASP A 115 -4.35 -4.43 -17.97
N VAL A 116 -5.00 -5.56 -18.27
CA VAL A 116 -5.50 -5.88 -19.62
C VAL A 116 -6.69 -5.01 -20.03
N SER A 117 -7.40 -4.41 -19.08
CA SER A 117 -8.48 -3.46 -19.38
C SER A 117 -8.06 -2.03 -19.02
N ASN A 118 -8.34 -1.04 -19.87
CA ASN A 118 -8.08 0.40 -19.62
C ASN A 118 -8.75 0.97 -18.36
N LYS A 119 -9.46 0.14 -17.58
CA LYS A 119 -10.17 0.51 -16.35
C LYS A 119 -9.55 -0.09 -15.10
N ALA A 120 -8.69 -1.11 -15.24
CA ALA A 120 -8.08 -1.81 -14.12
C ALA A 120 -6.56 -1.66 -14.15
N GLY A 121 -5.95 -1.59 -12.97
CA GLY A 121 -4.52 -1.39 -12.89
C GLY A 121 -3.92 -1.65 -11.52
N TRP A 122 -2.63 -1.95 -11.52
CA TRP A 122 -1.79 -1.91 -10.32
C TRP A 122 -1.32 -0.48 -10.02
N VAL A 123 -1.63 0.00 -8.82
CA VAL A 123 -1.06 1.21 -8.23
C VAL A 123 -0.24 0.84 -7.00
N TYR A 124 0.67 1.72 -6.60
CA TYR A 124 1.46 1.50 -5.40
C TYR A 124 1.41 2.71 -4.47
N THR A 125 1.54 2.46 -3.18
CA THR A 125 1.67 3.49 -2.15
C THR A 125 2.95 3.28 -1.37
N VAL A 126 3.50 4.39 -0.85
CA VAL A 126 4.65 4.41 0.05
C VAL A 126 4.21 5.19 1.28
N ASP A 127 4.33 4.60 2.46
CA ASP A 127 3.91 5.21 3.72
C ASP A 127 2.46 5.71 3.68
N CYS A 128 1.57 4.89 3.12
CA CYS A 128 0.12 5.11 3.00
C CYS A 128 -0.30 6.24 2.04
N SER A 129 0.63 6.82 1.28
CA SER A 129 0.37 7.85 0.26
C SER A 129 0.80 7.38 -1.13
N GLN A 130 0.06 7.75 -2.17
CA GLN A 130 0.41 7.43 -3.56
C GLN A 130 1.45 8.43 -4.07
N PRO A 131 2.67 7.99 -4.46
CA PRO A 131 3.65 8.87 -5.07
C PRO A 131 3.29 9.24 -6.51
N ILE A 132 3.89 10.33 -7.00
CA ILE A 132 3.72 10.82 -8.39
C ILE A 132 4.89 10.45 -9.32
N ILE A 133 5.91 9.75 -8.79
CA ILE A 133 7.09 9.32 -9.54
C ILE A 133 7.08 7.79 -9.69
N PRO A 134 7.92 7.18 -10.55
CA PRO A 134 8.01 5.73 -10.69
C PRO A 134 8.59 5.03 -9.44
N ALA A 135 8.18 3.77 -9.20
CA ALA A 135 8.66 2.99 -8.05
C ALA A 135 10.18 2.71 -8.09
N SER A 136 10.80 2.73 -9.27
CA SER A 136 12.26 2.61 -9.43
C SER A 136 13.03 3.83 -8.92
N GLU A 137 12.37 4.99 -8.82
CA GLU A 137 13.00 6.26 -8.43
C GLU A 137 12.88 6.55 -6.92
N ILE A 138 12.15 5.72 -6.17
CA ILE A 138 11.93 5.95 -4.73
C ILE A 138 12.83 5.04 -3.92
N ASN A 139 13.75 5.63 -3.18
CA ASN A 139 14.57 4.90 -2.21
C ASN A 139 13.77 4.48 -0.96
N VAL A 140 14.07 3.29 -0.44
CA VAL A 140 13.36 2.64 0.67
C VAL A 140 13.97 2.90 2.06
N PHE A 141 15.13 3.56 2.11
CA PHE A 141 15.96 3.72 3.30
C PHE A 141 15.19 4.28 4.50
N ASP A 142 14.28 5.22 4.29
CA ASP A 142 13.47 5.84 5.34
C ASP A 142 11.98 5.48 5.26
N ARG A 143 11.61 4.46 4.47
CA ARG A 143 10.22 4.06 4.24
C ARG A 143 9.76 2.97 5.20
N SER A 144 8.54 3.08 5.69
CA SER A 144 7.96 2.11 6.62
C SER A 144 7.24 0.99 5.91
N VAL A 145 6.44 1.32 4.90
CA VAL A 145 5.54 0.33 4.30
C VAL A 145 5.25 0.68 2.85
N ILE A 146 5.16 -0.35 2.03
CA ILE A 146 4.73 -0.24 0.63
C ILE A 146 3.50 -1.09 0.46
N GLN A 147 2.54 -0.60 -0.33
CA GLN A 147 1.40 -1.42 -0.74
C GLN A 147 1.27 -1.42 -2.25
N TRP A 148 1.09 -2.60 -2.83
CA TRP A 148 0.63 -2.76 -4.20
C TRP A 148 -0.86 -3.06 -4.18
N ILE A 149 -1.64 -2.24 -4.88
CA ILE A 149 -3.10 -2.23 -4.84
C ILE A 149 -3.62 -2.43 -6.25
N TYR A 150 -4.43 -3.47 -6.44
CA TYR A 150 -5.16 -3.68 -7.69
C TYR A 150 -6.57 -3.13 -7.57
N THR A 151 -6.95 -2.26 -8.50
CA THR A 151 -8.30 -1.69 -8.61
C THR A 151 -8.88 -1.93 -10.00
N GLU A 152 -10.17 -2.24 -10.09
CA GLU A 152 -10.93 -2.35 -11.35
C GLU A 152 -11.52 -1.02 -11.81
N LYS A 153 -11.22 0.06 -11.08
CA LYS A 153 -11.59 1.43 -11.45
C LYS A 153 -10.40 2.34 -11.15
N ILE A 154 -9.70 2.75 -12.19
CA ILE A 154 -8.73 3.84 -12.12
C ILE A 154 -9.54 5.14 -11.97
N ILE A 155 -9.26 5.90 -10.90
CA ILE A 155 -9.89 7.20 -10.59
C ILE A 155 -9.25 8.27 -11.46
#